data_AF-A0A7Z9PWW4-F1
#
_entry.id   AF-A0A7Z9PWW4-F1
#
_cell.length_a   1.000
_cell.length_b   1.000
_cell.length_c   1.000
_cell.angle_alpha   90.00
_cell.angle_beta   90.00
_cell.angle_gamma   90.00
#
_symmetry.space_group_name_H-M   'P 1'
#
loop_
_entity.id
_entity.type
_entity.pdbx_description
1 polymer ?
#
loop_
_entity_poly.entity_id
_entity_poly.type
_entity_poly.pdbx_seq_one_letter_code
_entity_poly.pdbx_strand_id
1 'polypeptide(L)'
;MRLSPPLIDPALPIDARTRRKIRRAAWRKWNENPARGITFGILGAAPIFCTPFLPRSFAGRQIGIPTLILVALVILIYICLLSQILKRFWYAPFVYNELRNRGYEVCPKCGYWLRDLDQSIAQCPECGRDRDAMPPHRTR
;
A
#
# COMPACT_ATOMS: atom_id res chain seq x y z
N MET A 1 -7.81 -6.62 -18.12
CA MET A 1 -6.83 -6.59 -17.02
C MET A 1 -7.39 -5.79 -15.85
N ARG A 2 -7.72 -6.42 -14.71
CA ARG A 2 -8.08 -5.66 -13.50
C ARG A 2 -6.78 -5.06 -12.95
N LEU A 3 -6.62 -3.75 -13.10
CA LEU A 3 -5.37 -3.02 -12.84
C LEU A 3 -4.89 -3.02 -11.39
N SER A 4 -5.63 -3.61 -10.45
CA SER A 4 -5.13 -4.02 -9.14
C SER A 4 -6.20 -4.87 -8.45
N PRO A 5 -5.86 -6.02 -7.84
CA PRO A 5 -6.79 -6.71 -6.97
C PRO A 5 -7.19 -5.80 -5.79
N PRO A 6 -8.46 -5.82 -5.38
CA PRO A 6 -8.96 -4.98 -4.29
C PRO A 6 -8.25 -5.32 -2.97
N LEU A 7 -7.99 -4.29 -2.15
CA LEU A 7 -7.30 -4.41 -0.85
C LEU A 7 -7.97 -5.38 0.13
N ILE A 8 -9.26 -5.63 -0.04
CA ILE A 8 -10.00 -6.65 0.69
C ILE A 8 -10.76 -7.42 -0.38
N ASP A 9 -10.60 -8.74 -0.38
CA ASP A 9 -11.33 -9.58 -1.32
C ASP A 9 -12.84 -9.30 -1.22
N PRO A 10 -13.53 -8.96 -2.32
CA PRO A 10 -14.97 -8.80 -2.32
C PRO A 10 -15.71 -10.06 -1.84
N ALA A 11 -15.14 -11.25 -2.07
CA ALA A 11 -15.70 -12.54 -1.68
C ALA A 11 -15.77 -12.75 -0.16
N LEU A 12 -15.02 -11.99 0.65
CA LEU A 12 -15.13 -12.08 2.11
C LEU A 12 -16.55 -11.67 2.56
N PRO A 13 -17.26 -12.49 3.38
CA PRO A 13 -18.59 -12.24 3.92
C PRO A 13 -18.50 -11.23 5.08
N ILE A 14 -18.02 -10.03 4.76
CA ILE A 14 -17.93 -8.91 5.69
C ILE A 14 -18.97 -7.89 5.27
N ASP A 15 -19.88 -7.57 6.21
CA ASP A 15 -20.81 -6.46 6.07
C ASP A 15 -20.10 -5.13 5.77
N ALA A 16 -20.74 -4.29 4.96
CA ALA A 16 -20.19 -3.00 4.54
C ALA A 16 -19.83 -2.11 5.75
N ARG A 17 -20.61 -2.16 6.84
CA ARG A 17 -20.33 -1.40 8.07
C ARG A 17 -19.04 -1.88 8.73
N THR A 18 -18.83 -3.19 8.79
CA THR A 18 -17.63 -3.80 9.36
C THR A 18 -16.40 -3.50 8.51
N ARG A 19 -16.49 -3.55 7.17
CA ARG A 19 -15.40 -3.11 6.27
C ARG A 19 -14.98 -1.67 6.52
N ARG A 20 -15.95 -0.75 6.70
CA ARG A 20 -15.66 0.66 7.03
C ARG A 20 -14.99 0.81 8.40
N LYS A 21 -15.37 0.01 9.40
CA LYS A 21 -14.74 0.02 10.73
C LYS A 21 -13.30 -0.47 10.66
N ILE A 22 -13.04 -1.56 9.94
CA ILE A 22 -11.69 -2.12 9.74
C ILE A 22 -10.79 -1.09 9.04
N ARG A 23 -11.25 -0.50 7.93
CA ARG A 23 -10.47 0.53 7.22
C ARG A 23 -10.14 1.72 8.11
N ARG A 24 -11.09 2.18 8.93
CA ARG A 24 -10.88 3.29 9.88
C ARG A 24 -9.86 2.93 10.96
N ALA A 25 -9.94 1.73 11.53
CA ALA A 25 -8.99 1.27 12.55
C ALA A 25 -7.58 1.09 11.98
N ALA A 26 -7.46 0.45 10.81
CA ALA A 26 -6.20 0.32 10.09
C ALA A 26 -5.64 1.69 9.69
N TRP A 27 -6.49 2.64 9.29
CA TRP A 27 -6.08 3.99 8.93
C TRP A 27 -5.53 4.76 10.12
N ARG A 28 -6.15 4.62 11.29
CA ARG A 28 -5.65 5.21 12.54
C ARG A 28 -4.26 4.68 12.88
N LYS A 29 -4.08 3.35 12.89
CA LYS A 29 -2.77 2.70 13.13
C LYS A 29 -1.71 3.11 12.11
N TRP A 30 -2.10 3.25 10.83
CA TRP A 30 -1.22 3.74 9.79
C TRP A 30 -0.82 5.21 9.98
N ASN A 31 -1.76 6.04 10.44
CA ASN A 31 -1.51 7.46 10.68
C ASN A 31 -0.61 7.70 11.91
N GLU A 32 -0.68 6.81 12.90
CA GLU A 32 0.16 6.81 14.09
C GLU A 32 1.56 6.23 13.81
N ASN A 33 1.77 5.55 12.68
CA ASN A 33 3.07 4.96 12.36
C ASN A 33 4.09 6.05 11.92
N PRO A 34 5.19 6.26 12.65
CA PRO A 34 6.21 7.25 12.31
C PRO A 34 6.91 6.96 10.97
N ALA A 35 6.92 5.69 10.54
CA ALA A 35 7.47 5.31 9.24
C ALA A 35 6.78 6.04 8.07
N ARG A 36 5.51 6.42 8.22
CA ARG A 36 4.78 7.21 7.23
C ARG A 36 5.47 8.54 6.93
N GLY A 37 5.88 9.27 7.97
CA GLY A 37 6.57 10.57 7.82
C GLY A 37 7.91 10.41 7.09
N ILE A 38 8.64 9.34 7.42
CA ILE A 38 9.93 9.02 6.80
C ILE A 38 9.75 8.64 5.32
N THR A 39 8.74 7.82 4.98
CA THR A 39 8.50 7.42 3.58
C THR A 39 8.11 8.61 2.71
N PHE A 40 7.25 9.50 3.21
CA PHE A 40 6.89 10.73 2.49
C PHE A 40 8.06 11.73 2.41
N GLY A 41 8.90 11.82 3.44
CA GLY A 41 10.09 12.68 3.46
C GLY A 41 11.16 12.26 2.46
N ILE A 42 11.53 10.97 2.45
CA ILE A 42 12.56 10.43 1.53
C ILE A 42 12.10 10.54 0.07
N LEU A 43 10.84 10.21 -0.23
CA LEU A 43 10.33 10.26 -1.60
C LEU A 43 9.99 11.68 -2.08
N GLY A 44 9.66 12.59 -1.17
CA GLY A 44 9.53 14.02 -1.47
C GLY A 44 10.88 14.69 -1.81
N ALA A 45 11.99 14.16 -1.28
CA ALA A 45 13.33 14.68 -1.55
C ALA A 45 13.98 14.12 -2.83
N ALA A 46 13.51 12.97 -3.33
CA ALA A 46 14.01 12.34 -4.56
C ALA A 46 14.05 13.26 -5.81
N PRO A 47 13.02 14.09 -6.11
CA PRO A 47 13.09 15.01 -7.25
C PRO A 47 14.18 16.08 -7.10
N ILE A 48 14.53 16.48 -5.87
CA ILE A 48 15.60 17.45 -5.61
C ILE A 48 16.96 16.83 -5.97
N PHE A 49 17.17 15.54 -5.67
CA PHE A 49 18.41 14.83 -5.98
C PHE A 49 18.60 14.50 -7.47
N CYS A 50 17.51 14.45 -8.26
CA CYS A 50 17.57 14.22 -9.71
C CYS A 50 17.70 15.51 -10.54
N THR A 51 17.59 16.70 -9.93
CA THR A 51 17.80 17.98 -10.62
C THR A 51 19.18 18.18 -11.29
N PRO A 52 20.32 17.67 -10.77
CA PRO A 52 21.61 17.91 -11.43
C PRO A 52 21.81 17.10 -12.72
N PHE A 53 20.93 16.15 -13.04
CA PHE A 53 20.99 15.38 -14.30
C PHE A 53 20.14 15.96 -15.43
N LEU A 54 19.40 17.06 -15.17
CA LEU A 54 18.78 17.81 -16.26
C LEU A 54 19.90 18.43 -17.10
N PRO A 55 19.91 18.18 -18.42
CA PRO A 55 21.01 18.59 -19.26
C PRO A 55 21.17 20.11 -19.19
N ARG A 56 22.41 20.53 -18.93
CA ARG A 56 22.86 21.94 -18.82
C ARG A 56 22.48 22.79 -20.04
N SER A 57 22.03 22.18 -21.14
CA SER A 57 21.48 22.82 -22.32
C SER A 57 20.18 23.62 -22.07
N PHE A 58 19.53 23.47 -20.91
CA PHE A 58 18.44 24.35 -20.47
C PHE A 58 18.90 25.69 -19.89
N ALA A 59 20.20 25.87 -19.59
CA ALA A 59 20.71 27.07 -18.92
C ALA A 59 20.76 28.34 -19.79
N GLY A 60 20.48 28.23 -21.10
CA GLY A 60 20.52 29.35 -22.05
C GLY A 60 19.20 29.69 -22.75
N ARG A 61 18.13 28.91 -22.54
CA ARG A 61 16.82 29.13 -23.18
C ARG A 61 15.87 29.69 -22.12
N GLN A 62 15.22 30.83 -22.39
CA GLN A 62 14.17 31.37 -21.55
C GLN A 62 13.22 30.24 -21.13
N ILE A 63 13.28 29.85 -19.85
CA ILE A 63 12.41 28.83 -19.30
C ILE A 63 11.02 29.45 -19.30
N GLY A 64 10.28 29.23 -20.38
CA GLY A 64 8.92 29.72 -20.49
C GLY A 64 8.09 29.11 -19.36
N ILE A 65 7.16 29.92 -18.84
CA ILE A 65 6.05 29.50 -17.98
C ILE A 65 5.47 28.11 -18.38
N PRO A 66 5.25 27.76 -19.67
CA PRO A 66 4.75 26.43 -20.05
C PRO A 66 5.61 25.25 -19.59
N THR A 67 6.94 25.40 -19.59
CA THR A 67 7.86 24.33 -19.17
C THR A 67 7.75 24.04 -17.68
N LEU A 68 7.61 25.07 -16.85
CA LEU A 68 7.44 24.92 -15.40
C LEU A 68 6.10 24.23 -15.07
N ILE A 69 5.03 24.58 -15.79
CA ILE A 69 3.72 23.95 -15.64
C ILE A 69 3.81 22.46 -15.99
N LEU A 70 4.47 22.10 -17.09
CA LEU A 70 4.66 20.70 -17.48
C LEU A 70 5.44 19.91 -16.42
N VAL A 71 6.54 20.46 -15.90
CA VAL A 71 7.33 19.81 -14.83
C VAL A 71 6.48 19.62 -13.57
N ALA A 72 5.72 20.64 -13.16
CA ALA A 72 4.84 20.55 -12.00
C ALA A 72 3.76 19.46 -12.18
N LEU A 73 3.15 19.35 -13.36
CA LEU A 73 2.17 18.31 -13.67
C LEU A 73 2.80 16.91 -13.62
N VAL A 74 3.99 16.73 -14.17
CA VAL A 74 4.71 15.44 -14.12
C VAL A 74 5.03 15.05 -12.68
N ILE A 75 5.50 15.99 -11.86
CA ILE A 75 5.74 15.76 -10.43
C ILE A 75 4.45 15.38 -9.71
N LEU A 76 3.34 16.06 -9.99
CA LEU A 76 2.05 15.78 -9.36
C LEU A 76 1.53 14.39 -9.74
N ILE A 77 1.60 14.01 -11.01
CA ILE A 77 1.23 12.67 -11.49
C ILE A 77 2.10 11.61 -10.82
N TYR A 78 3.42 11.84 -10.75
CA TYR A 78 4.36 10.94 -10.08
C TYR A 78 4.02 10.75 -8.60
N ILE A 79 3.77 11.84 -7.86
CA ILE A 79 3.35 11.78 -6.45
C ILE A 79 2.03 11.02 -6.31
N CYS A 80 1.05 11.25 -7.18
CA CYS A 80 -0.21 10.53 -7.16
C CYS A 80 -0.02 9.02 -7.35
N LEU A 81 0.73 8.60 -8.37
CA LEU A 81 1.01 7.18 -8.64
C LEU A 81 1.78 6.53 -7.50
N LEU A 82 2.83 7.19 -7.03
CA LEU A 82 3.64 6.72 -5.92
C LEU A 82 2.80 6.59 -4.64
N SER A 83 1.90 7.54 -4.37
CA SER A 83 1.01 7.47 -3.20
C SER A 83 0.08 6.25 -3.26
N GLN A 84 -0.37 5.83 -4.45
CA GLN A 84 -1.19 4.63 -4.63
C GLN A 84 -0.38 3.37 -4.34
N ILE A 85 0.85 3.30 -4.86
CA ILE A 85 1.77 2.18 -4.63
C ILE A 85 2.14 2.08 -3.15
N LEU A 86 2.48 3.20 -2.51
CA LEU A 86 2.81 3.28 -1.09
C LEU A 86 1.64 2.85 -0.20
N LYS A 87 0.43 3.36 -0.47
CA LYS A 87 -0.78 2.90 0.21
C LYS A 87 -0.93 1.39 0.06
N ARG A 88 -0.62 0.82 -1.10
CA ARG A 88 -0.72 -0.62 -1.27
C ARG A 88 0.33 -1.40 -0.48
N PHE A 89 1.60 -1.03 -0.58
CA PHE A 89 2.66 -1.78 0.08
C PHE A 89 2.64 -1.64 1.60
N TRP A 90 2.33 -0.45 2.09
CA TRP A 90 2.49 -0.14 3.50
C TRP A 90 1.18 -0.12 4.28
N TYR A 91 0.05 0.26 3.66
CA TYR A 91 -1.24 0.26 4.34
C TYR A 91 -1.97 -1.09 4.26
N ALA A 92 -1.72 -1.92 3.23
CA ALA A 92 -2.33 -3.26 3.15
C ALA A 92 -2.00 -4.17 4.35
N PRO A 93 -0.74 -4.26 4.84
CA PRO A 93 -0.42 -5.07 6.01
C PRO A 93 -1.22 -4.68 7.26
N PHE A 94 -1.51 -3.39 7.47
CA PHE A 94 -2.34 -2.93 8.60
C PHE A 94 -3.79 -3.39 8.47
N VAL A 95 -4.33 -3.39 7.25
CA VAL A 95 -5.69 -3.89 6.99
C VAL A 95 -5.78 -5.40 7.22
N TYR A 96 -4.80 -6.16 6.74
CA TYR A 96 -4.75 -7.62 6.93
C TYR A 96 -4.59 -8.00 8.40
N ASN A 97 -3.74 -7.28 9.14
CA ASN A 97 -3.61 -7.48 10.59
C ASN A 97 -4.90 -7.15 11.33
N GLU A 98 -5.62 -6.10 10.94
CA GLU A 98 -6.88 -5.73 11.57
C GLU A 98 -8.03 -6.70 11.25
N LEU A 99 -8.07 -7.22 10.02
CA LEU A 99 -8.95 -8.34 9.64
C LEU A 99 -8.69 -9.55 10.54
N ARG A 100 -7.41 -9.89 10.71
CA ARG A 100 -7.00 -11.01 11.56
C ARG A 100 -7.38 -10.83 13.02
N ASN A 101 -7.18 -9.63 13.57
CA ASN A 101 -7.58 -9.29 14.95
C ASN A 101 -9.08 -9.42 15.19
N ARG A 102 -9.90 -9.40 14.14
CA ARG A 102 -11.35 -9.61 14.20
C ARG A 102 -11.76 -11.05 13.91
N GLY A 103 -10.79 -11.94 13.76
CA GLY A 103 -10.97 -13.36 13.59
C GLY A 103 -11.14 -13.82 12.15
N TYR A 104 -10.80 -13.00 11.15
CA TYR A 104 -10.74 -13.44 9.77
C TYR A 104 -9.39 -14.10 9.47
N GLU A 105 -9.40 -15.31 8.94
CA GLU A 105 -8.19 -16.02 8.51
C GLU A 105 -7.69 -15.49 7.18
N VAL A 106 -6.85 -14.46 7.21
CA VAL A 106 -6.24 -13.87 6.02
C VAL A 106 -4.72 -13.91 6.09
N CYS A 107 -4.07 -14.01 4.93
CA CYS A 107 -2.62 -13.93 4.83
C CYS A 107 -2.13 -12.49 5.14
N PRO A 108 -1.17 -12.27 6.07
CA PRO A 108 -0.67 -10.94 6.41
C PRO A 108 0.24 -10.38 5.31
N LYS A 109 0.69 -11.22 4.36
CA LYS A 109 1.54 -10.80 3.24
C LYS A 109 0.69 -10.32 2.07
N CYS A 110 -0.17 -11.19 1.54
CA CYS A 110 -0.92 -10.94 0.32
C CYS A 110 -2.41 -10.60 0.54
N GLY A 111 -2.96 -10.87 1.73
CA GLY A 111 -4.38 -10.63 2.02
C GLY A 111 -5.32 -11.76 1.56
N TYR A 112 -4.79 -12.86 1.02
CA TYR A 112 -5.59 -13.99 0.57
C TYR A 112 -6.41 -14.58 1.71
N TRP A 113 -7.65 -14.94 1.43
CA TRP A 113 -8.55 -15.52 2.40
C TRP A 113 -8.29 -17.01 2.53
N LEU A 114 -7.90 -17.46 3.73
CA LEU A 114 -7.48 -18.84 4.00
C LEU A 114 -8.61 -19.70 4.56
N ARG A 115 -9.84 -19.17 4.62
CA ARG A 115 -11.00 -19.95 5.06
C ARG A 115 -11.25 -21.07 4.06
N ASP A 116 -11.57 -22.26 4.59
CA ASP A 116 -11.81 -23.49 3.82
C ASP A 116 -10.55 -24.07 3.15
N LEU A 117 -9.36 -23.51 3.42
CA LEU A 117 -8.11 -24.12 3.03
C LEU A 117 -7.72 -25.17 4.08
N ASP A 118 -7.62 -26.43 3.64
CA ASP A 118 -7.25 -27.56 4.49
C ASP A 118 -6.03 -27.20 5.36
N GLN A 119 -6.08 -27.59 6.63
CA GLN A 119 -4.99 -27.36 7.58
C GLN A 119 -3.70 -28.05 7.13
N SER A 120 -3.81 -29.08 6.29
CA SER A 120 -2.67 -29.75 5.63
C SER A 120 -1.89 -28.83 4.67
N ILE A 121 -2.49 -27.74 4.19
CA ILE A 121 -1.85 -26.81 3.27
C ILE A 121 -0.96 -25.85 4.08
N ALA A 122 0.32 -26.20 4.14
CA ALA A 122 1.35 -25.47 4.87
C ALA A 122 1.68 -24.09 4.28
N GLN A 123 1.27 -23.78 3.04
CA GLN A 123 1.65 -22.55 2.34
C GLN A 123 0.46 -21.80 1.74
N CYS A 124 0.54 -20.47 1.75
CA CYS A 124 -0.45 -19.64 1.07
C CYS A 124 -0.35 -19.81 -0.46
N PRO A 125 -1.44 -20.16 -1.17
CA PRO A 125 -1.40 -20.46 -2.61
C PRO A 125 -1.04 -19.25 -3.47
N GLU A 126 -1.33 -18.03 -3.00
CA GLU A 126 -1.04 -16.79 -3.74
C GLU A 126 0.40 -16.30 -3.57
N CYS A 127 1.04 -16.55 -2.42
CA CYS A 127 2.32 -15.90 -2.09
C CYS A 127 3.41 -16.83 -1.57
N GLY A 128 3.11 -18.13 -1.44
CA GLY A 128 4.03 -19.18 -0.99
C GLY A 128 4.52 -19.02 0.45
N ARG A 129 3.91 -18.14 1.26
CA ARG A 129 4.32 -17.94 2.65
C ARG A 129 3.80 -19.09 3.52
N ASP A 130 4.67 -19.62 4.37
CA ASP A 130 4.32 -20.67 5.32
C ASP A 130 3.26 -20.21 6.33
N ARG A 131 2.31 -21.10 6.61
CA ARG A 131 1.15 -20.91 7.49
C ARG A 131 1.57 -21.02 8.96
N ASP A 132 2.51 -21.90 9.28
CA ASP A 132 3.02 -22.12 10.65
C ASP A 132 3.81 -20.93 11.21
N ALA A 133 4.41 -20.13 10.32
CA ALA A 133 5.03 -18.86 10.70
C ALA A 133 4.00 -17.76 11.05
N MET A 134 2.70 -18.05 10.95
CA MET A 134 1.67 -17.14 11.39
C MET A 134 1.31 -17.38 12.86
N PRO A 135 1.21 -16.32 13.66
CA PRO A 135 0.69 -16.45 15.02
C PRO A 135 -0.73 -17.03 14.98
N PRO A 136 -1.06 -17.97 15.88
CA PRO A 136 -2.37 -18.62 15.92
C PRO A 136 -3.47 -17.59 16.12
N HIS A 137 -4.64 -17.90 15.57
CA HIS A 137 -5.85 -17.12 15.77
C HIS A 137 -6.17 -17.10 17.27
N ARG A 138 -6.27 -15.91 17.87
CA ARG A 138 -6.82 -15.79 19.23
C ARG A 138 -8.33 -16.00 19.13
N THR A 139 -8.75 -17.25 19.22
CA THR A 139 -10.15 -17.59 19.52
C THR A 139 -10.48 -16.95 20.86
N ARG A 140 -11.35 -15.95 20.83
CA ARG A 140 -11.86 -15.26 22.02
C ARG A 140 -13.25 -15.78 22.33
#